data_AF-A0A969GF43-F1
#
_entry.id   AF-A0A969GF43-F1
#
_cell.length_a   1.000
_cell.length_b   1.000
_cell.length_c   1.000
_cell.angle_alpha   90.00
_cell.angle_beta   90.00
_cell.angle_gamma   90.00
#
_symmetry.space_group_name_H-M   'P 1'
#
loop_
_entity.id
_entity.type
_entity.pdbx_description
1 polymer ?
#
loop_
_entity_poly.entity_id
_entity_poly.type
_entity_poly.pdbx_seq_one_letter_code
_entity_poly.pdbx_strand_id
1 'polypeptide(L)'
;MTKANGSLLQAEQFIIDKNVNFKGKVELDARYEELNFDGFAKINVPKLLGAQWFSIDSRINKKNVIIPITKKTRNEDGKLLEVGLRIEYDSTVIYPLVLTPPYSQRDIEVFSAVGIVKPDNAADVFYFGDSSKVLNQTQRGNMATFRNRDGKVTTEGIYTLGEKMKGFQVKAAGQSVSYYGQNEVLMDLMIGLGFQIPDKLMSLVIRDLETNSFDVPEANYKGEYFPNALAEFVTDDKRLEKVNKELTEYERLFLPKETFEAFTMIFGHVPMVWNSEVQSFLSKGNTLGLAYIKGTPINKQTKAHIEFRMTRQSDEMNIYVESAGGNYYYFNYRITEGNGIVSIFSNNTSFMDTYNGMKKKELQFKMDDIDVEVLPTGPGAVTYFLRRAALANE
;
A
#
# COMPACT_ATOMS: atom_id res chain seq x y z
N MET A 1 37.97 33.58 -10.45
CA MET A 1 36.86 32.66 -10.10
C MET A 1 35.59 33.27 -10.64
N THR A 2 34.92 32.60 -11.58
CA THR A 2 33.74 33.17 -12.25
C THR A 2 32.48 32.63 -11.61
N LYS A 3 31.75 33.51 -10.93
CA LYS A 3 30.40 33.27 -10.43
C LYS A 3 29.47 34.28 -11.09
N ALA A 4 28.31 33.84 -11.52
CA ALA A 4 27.25 34.70 -12.03
C ALA A 4 25.94 34.36 -11.32
N ASN A 5 25.13 35.36 -11.02
CA ASN A 5 23.80 35.19 -10.47
C ASN A 5 22.77 35.95 -11.30
N GLY A 6 21.54 35.47 -11.28
CA GLY A 6 20.38 36.13 -11.86
C GLY A 6 19.14 35.76 -11.07
N SER A 7 18.18 36.67 -11.01
CA SER A 7 16.86 36.42 -10.43
C SER A 7 15.84 36.40 -11.55
N LEU A 8 15.04 35.34 -11.60
CA LEU A 8 14.05 35.13 -12.65
C LEU A 8 12.64 35.32 -12.11
N LEU A 9 11.88 36.22 -12.73
CA LEU A 9 10.47 36.45 -12.44
C LEU A 9 9.61 35.43 -13.18
N GLN A 10 8.41 35.14 -12.66
CA GLN A 10 7.47 34.23 -13.32
C GLN A 10 7.13 34.67 -14.76
N ALA A 11 7.07 35.98 -15.01
CA ALA A 11 6.77 36.56 -16.32
C ALA A 11 7.82 36.21 -17.39
N GLU A 12 9.03 35.84 -16.98
CA GLU A 12 10.13 35.48 -17.88
C GLU A 12 10.04 34.03 -18.37
N GLN A 13 9.08 33.25 -17.84
CA GLN A 13 8.76 31.90 -18.29
C GLN A 13 9.99 30.98 -18.45
N PHE A 14 10.95 31.07 -17.52
CA PHE A 14 12.14 30.23 -17.61
C PHE A 14 11.80 28.76 -17.42
N ILE A 15 12.46 27.92 -18.23
CA ILE A 15 12.21 26.48 -18.30
C ILE A 15 13.49 25.73 -17.90
N ILE A 16 13.38 24.90 -16.85
CA ILE A 16 14.44 23.97 -16.43
C ILE A 16 14.51 22.79 -17.42
N ASP A 17 13.34 22.25 -17.77
CA ASP A 17 13.12 21.15 -18.72
C ASP A 17 11.79 21.35 -19.46
N LYS A 18 11.55 20.71 -20.63
CA LYS A 18 10.40 20.94 -21.54
C LYS A 18 9.05 21.23 -20.85
N ASN A 19 8.77 20.57 -19.73
CA ASN A 19 7.52 20.68 -18.98
C ASN A 19 7.68 21.15 -17.52
N VAL A 20 8.84 21.73 -17.17
CA VAL A 20 9.17 22.20 -15.82
C VAL A 20 9.58 23.68 -15.88
N ASN A 21 8.67 24.54 -15.46
CA ASN A 21 8.92 25.98 -15.34
C ASN A 21 9.65 26.30 -14.04
N PHE A 22 10.37 27.41 -13.99
CA PHE A 22 11.06 27.89 -12.80
C PHE A 22 10.97 29.40 -12.64
N LYS A 23 10.97 29.84 -11.37
CA LYS A 23 11.16 31.22 -10.96
C LYS A 23 11.98 31.27 -9.67
N GLY A 24 12.77 32.32 -9.50
CA GLY A 24 13.69 32.48 -8.38
C GLY A 24 15.12 32.71 -8.83
N LYS A 25 16.07 32.47 -7.94
CA LYS A 25 17.48 32.74 -8.15
C LYS A 25 18.16 31.57 -8.87
N VAL A 26 18.98 31.90 -9.87
CA VAL A 26 19.88 30.96 -10.54
C VAL A 26 21.31 31.42 -10.35
N GLU A 27 22.17 30.51 -9.91
CA GLU A 27 23.61 30.77 -9.78
C GLU A 27 24.41 29.82 -10.67
N LEU A 28 25.30 30.40 -11.45
CA LEU A 28 26.34 29.68 -12.19
C LEU A 28 27.64 29.80 -11.42
N ASP A 29 28.26 28.66 -11.16
CA ASP A 29 29.59 28.56 -10.57
C ASP A 29 30.42 27.69 -11.50
N ALA A 30 31.47 28.27 -12.11
CA ALA A 30 32.27 27.61 -13.15
C ALA A 30 32.97 26.31 -12.69
N ARG A 31 32.92 25.97 -11.40
CA ARG A 31 33.41 24.70 -10.85
C ARG A 31 32.44 23.53 -11.05
N TYR A 32 31.18 23.81 -11.40
CA TYR A 32 30.11 22.83 -11.54
C TYR A 32 29.47 22.96 -12.92
N GLU A 33 29.13 21.83 -13.55
CA GLU A 33 28.35 21.85 -14.80
C GLU A 33 26.87 22.20 -14.51
N GLU A 34 26.42 21.92 -13.29
CA GLU A 34 25.08 22.19 -12.79
C GLU A 34 24.89 23.65 -12.39
N LEU A 35 23.69 24.17 -12.68
CA LEU A 35 23.24 25.46 -12.17
C LEU A 35 22.58 25.26 -10.80
N ASN A 36 22.83 26.17 -9.87
CA ASN A 36 22.11 26.18 -8.60
C ASN A 36 20.78 26.92 -8.79
N PHE A 37 19.68 26.26 -8.45
CA PHE A 37 18.35 26.83 -8.49
C PHE A 37 17.80 26.96 -7.06
N ASP A 38 17.47 28.18 -6.67
CA ASP A 38 16.88 28.53 -5.37
C ASP A 38 15.60 29.34 -5.62
N GLY A 39 14.44 28.72 -5.38
CA GLY A 39 13.16 29.31 -5.68
C GLY A 39 12.05 28.27 -5.82
N PHE A 40 11.29 28.35 -6.90
CA PHE A 40 10.14 27.48 -7.14
C PHE A 40 10.15 26.91 -8.55
N ALA A 41 9.86 25.62 -8.66
CA ALA A 41 9.60 24.93 -9.92
C ALA A 41 8.11 24.59 -10.05
N LYS A 42 7.63 24.38 -11.28
CA LYS A 42 6.25 23.95 -11.54
C LYS A 42 6.21 22.97 -12.70
N ILE A 43 5.62 21.80 -12.46
CA ILE A 43 5.27 20.85 -13.53
C ILE A 43 4.06 21.43 -14.28
N ASN A 44 4.26 21.83 -15.53
CA ASN A 44 3.25 22.55 -16.30
C ASN A 44 2.76 21.70 -17.46
N VAL A 45 1.82 20.79 -17.18
CA VAL A 45 1.27 19.88 -18.17
C VAL A 45 -0.26 19.80 -18.11
N PRO A 46 -0.97 19.62 -19.25
CA PRO A 46 -2.42 19.82 -19.31
C PRO A 46 -3.26 18.89 -18.43
N LYS A 47 -2.82 17.64 -18.21
CA LYS A 47 -3.59 16.68 -17.40
C LYS A 47 -3.31 16.77 -15.90
N LEU A 48 -2.30 17.54 -15.48
CA LEU A 48 -2.05 17.79 -14.07
C LEU A 48 -2.88 18.99 -13.61
N LEU A 49 -4.15 18.74 -13.32
CA LEU A 49 -5.08 19.78 -12.89
C LEU A 49 -4.63 20.35 -11.53
N GLY A 50 -4.65 21.68 -11.40
CA GLY A 50 -4.25 22.33 -10.15
C GLY A 50 -2.74 22.29 -9.86
N ALA A 51 -1.89 22.04 -10.85
CA ALA A 51 -0.44 22.08 -10.71
C ALA A 51 0.05 23.31 -9.92
N GLN A 52 0.82 23.05 -8.86
CA GLN A 52 1.34 24.07 -7.95
C GLN A 52 2.83 24.34 -8.22
N TRP A 53 3.26 25.54 -7.84
CA TRP A 53 4.68 25.83 -7.67
C TRP A 53 5.19 25.10 -6.42
N PHE A 54 6.37 24.49 -6.48
CA PHE A 54 6.99 23.78 -5.37
C PHE A 54 8.42 24.29 -5.13
N SER A 55 8.79 24.44 -3.86
CA SER A 55 10.09 24.95 -3.42
C SER A 55 11.23 24.05 -3.90
N ILE A 56 12.27 24.66 -4.46
CA ILE A 56 13.52 23.99 -4.83
C ILE A 56 14.71 24.79 -4.30
N ASP A 57 15.70 24.07 -3.78
CA ASP A 57 17.02 24.58 -3.44
C ASP A 57 18.02 23.46 -3.77
N SER A 58 18.51 23.46 -5.01
CA SER A 58 19.35 22.36 -5.50
C SER A 58 20.16 22.72 -6.75
N ARG A 59 21.28 22.02 -6.93
CA ARG A 59 22.03 22.00 -8.18
C ARG A 59 21.38 21.03 -9.16
N ILE A 60 21.00 21.52 -10.34
CA ILE A 60 20.32 20.73 -11.36
C ILE A 60 21.13 20.77 -12.66
N ASN A 61 21.36 19.58 -13.22
CA ASN A 61 21.88 19.44 -14.57
C ASN A 61 20.73 19.56 -15.58
N LYS A 62 20.73 20.59 -16.42
CA LYS A 62 19.67 20.80 -17.43
C LYS A 62 19.61 19.71 -18.51
N LYS A 63 20.66 18.89 -18.68
CA LYS A 63 20.68 17.74 -19.60
C LYS A 63 20.02 16.50 -19.00
N ASN A 64 19.96 16.41 -17.67
CA ASN A 64 19.37 15.31 -16.93
C ASN A 64 18.74 15.86 -15.64
N VAL A 65 17.50 16.31 -15.76
CA VAL A 65 16.82 17.04 -14.69
C VAL A 65 16.35 16.07 -13.62
N ILE A 66 16.89 16.25 -12.42
CA ILE A 66 16.52 15.52 -11.21
C ILE A 66 16.32 16.56 -10.12
N ILE A 67 15.13 16.60 -9.54
CA ILE A 67 14.76 17.62 -8.57
C ILE A 67 14.43 16.95 -7.23
N PRO A 68 15.15 17.23 -6.13
CA PRO A 68 14.83 16.66 -4.84
C PRO A 68 13.44 17.10 -4.33
N ILE A 69 12.67 16.16 -3.78
CA ILE A 69 11.42 16.42 -3.07
C ILE A 69 11.42 15.70 -1.73
N THR A 70 10.94 16.38 -0.70
CA THR A 70 10.98 15.87 0.69
C THR A 70 9.63 16.07 1.35
N LYS A 71 9.43 15.48 2.54
CA LYS A 71 8.25 15.75 3.38
C LYS A 71 8.09 17.23 3.79
N LYS A 72 9.07 18.09 3.48
CA LYS A 72 9.05 19.53 3.78
C LYS A 72 8.84 20.39 2.53
N THR A 73 8.71 19.80 1.35
CA THR A 73 8.46 20.54 0.11
C THR A 73 7.15 21.32 0.22
N ARG A 74 7.19 22.61 -0.12
CA ARG A 74 6.06 23.54 0.05
C ARG A 74 5.77 24.33 -1.21
N ASN A 75 4.55 24.84 -1.33
CA ASN A 75 4.21 25.86 -2.32
C ASN A 75 4.55 27.27 -1.82
N GLU A 76 4.27 28.27 -2.63
CA GLU A 76 4.53 29.69 -2.32
C GLU A 76 3.73 30.20 -1.11
N ASP A 77 2.55 29.64 -0.87
CA ASP A 77 1.73 29.95 0.30
C ASP A 77 2.22 29.23 1.58
N GLY A 78 3.31 28.47 1.48
CA GLY A 78 3.85 27.67 2.58
C GLY A 78 3.08 26.38 2.87
N LYS A 79 2.11 25.99 2.03
CA LYS A 79 1.40 24.70 2.16
C LYS A 79 2.31 23.55 1.78
N LEU A 80 2.26 22.46 2.54
CA LEU A 80 2.98 21.22 2.21
C LEU A 80 2.46 20.64 0.90
N LEU A 81 3.37 20.13 0.08
CA LEU A 81 3.06 19.44 -1.17
C LEU A 81 3.52 17.99 -1.08
N GLU A 82 2.66 17.09 -1.52
CA GLU A 82 2.87 15.66 -1.40
C GLU A 82 2.73 14.95 -2.74
N VAL A 83 3.27 13.75 -2.81
CA VAL A 83 3.03 12.81 -3.89
C VAL A 83 2.56 11.50 -3.28
N GLY A 84 1.39 11.01 -3.70
CA GLY A 84 0.87 9.75 -3.19
C GLY A 84 -0.64 9.61 -3.29
N LEU A 85 -1.24 8.87 -2.35
CA LEU A 85 -2.68 8.62 -2.26
C LEU A 85 -3.19 8.99 -0.87
N ARG A 86 -4.30 9.73 -0.84
CA ARG A 86 -4.99 10.12 0.38
C ARG A 86 -6.47 9.74 0.31
N ILE A 87 -7.09 9.52 1.46
CA ILE A 87 -8.55 9.48 1.61
C ILE A 87 -8.96 10.77 2.32
N GLU A 88 -9.83 11.55 1.67
CA GLU A 88 -10.33 12.80 2.23
C GLU A 88 -11.08 12.53 3.54
N TYR A 89 -10.73 13.27 4.59
CA TYR A 89 -11.31 13.10 5.91
C TYR A 89 -12.83 13.27 5.87
N ASP A 90 -13.34 14.24 5.11
CA ASP A 90 -14.75 14.60 5.13
C ASP A 90 -15.61 13.80 4.14
N SER A 91 -15.27 13.82 2.84
CA SER A 91 -16.04 13.15 1.79
C SER A 91 -15.80 11.65 1.65
N THR A 92 -14.76 11.11 2.30
CA THR A 92 -14.24 9.73 2.16
C THR A 92 -13.85 9.33 0.73
N VAL A 93 -13.68 10.31 -0.15
CA VAL A 93 -13.13 10.12 -1.48
C VAL A 93 -11.65 9.80 -1.39
N ILE A 94 -11.20 8.76 -2.11
CA ILE A 94 -9.77 8.55 -2.34
C ILE A 94 -9.31 9.37 -3.54
N TYR A 95 -8.13 9.97 -3.45
CA TYR A 95 -7.59 10.80 -4.51
C TYR A 95 -6.04 10.78 -4.55
N PRO A 96 -5.44 10.92 -5.74
CA PRO A 96 -4.00 11.04 -5.87
C PRO A 96 -3.50 12.48 -5.63
N LEU A 97 -2.27 12.58 -5.15
CA LEU A 97 -1.51 13.82 -5.03
C LEU A 97 -0.27 13.75 -5.94
N VAL A 98 0.00 14.83 -6.67
CA VAL A 98 1.18 14.97 -7.55
C VAL A 98 1.74 16.37 -7.36
N LEU A 99 2.51 16.56 -6.28
CA LEU A 99 3.00 17.84 -5.78
C LEU A 99 1.88 18.86 -5.57
N THR A 100 0.81 18.39 -4.95
CA THR A 100 -0.35 19.19 -4.53
C THR A 100 -0.55 19.06 -3.02
N PRO A 101 -1.18 20.06 -2.36
CA PRO A 101 -1.53 19.92 -0.95
C PRO A 101 -2.68 18.91 -0.80
N PRO A 102 -2.71 18.13 0.30
CA PRO A 102 -3.91 17.39 0.64
C PRO A 102 -5.09 18.35 0.87
N TYR A 103 -6.31 17.89 0.63
CA TYR A 103 -7.53 18.67 0.87
C TYR A 103 -7.66 19.05 2.36
N SER A 104 -7.25 18.15 3.25
CA SER A 104 -7.10 18.42 4.68
C SER A 104 -5.84 17.77 5.24
N GLN A 105 -5.24 18.37 6.28
CA GLN A 105 -4.16 17.73 7.04
C GLN A 105 -4.63 16.50 7.84
N ARG A 106 -5.95 16.30 7.94
CA ARG A 106 -6.57 15.13 8.59
C ARG A 106 -6.80 13.96 7.62
N ASP A 107 -6.51 14.15 6.33
CA ASP A 107 -6.72 13.13 5.32
C ASP A 107 -5.83 11.91 5.59
N ILE A 108 -6.40 10.73 5.41
CA ILE A 108 -5.75 9.46 5.77
C ILE A 108 -4.68 9.17 4.72
N GLU A 109 -3.44 8.91 5.16
CA GLU A 109 -2.34 8.49 4.27
C GLU A 109 -2.54 7.05 3.84
N VAL A 110 -2.55 6.79 2.53
CA VAL A 110 -2.57 5.43 1.99
C VAL A 110 -1.25 5.09 1.32
N PHE A 111 -0.63 6.07 0.66
CA PHE A 111 0.68 5.92 0.02
C PHE A 111 1.39 7.27 -0.01
N SER A 112 2.71 7.26 0.14
CA SER A 112 3.56 8.46 0.08
C SER A 112 4.87 8.18 -0.65
N ALA A 113 5.25 9.07 -1.56
CA ALA A 113 6.51 9.03 -2.30
C ALA A 113 7.31 10.32 -2.08
N VAL A 114 8.56 10.16 -1.63
CA VAL A 114 9.54 11.24 -1.42
C VAL A 114 10.91 10.81 -1.94
N GLY A 115 11.77 11.78 -2.25
CA GLY A 115 13.11 11.53 -2.78
C GLY A 115 13.40 12.50 -3.92
N ILE A 116 13.05 12.13 -5.15
CA ILE A 116 13.28 12.93 -6.35
C ILE A 116 12.08 12.98 -7.27
N VAL A 117 12.06 14.00 -8.13
CA VAL A 117 11.24 14.13 -9.34
C VAL A 117 12.17 13.98 -10.53
N LYS A 118 11.79 13.14 -11.49
CA LYS A 118 12.51 12.98 -12.76
C LYS A 118 11.50 13.00 -13.93
N PRO A 119 11.50 14.03 -14.78
CA PRO A 119 10.75 14.01 -16.02
C PRO A 119 11.35 13.01 -17.02
N ASP A 120 10.49 12.33 -17.76
CA ASP A 120 10.83 11.59 -18.96
C ASP A 120 9.97 12.13 -20.12
N ASN A 121 10.60 13.01 -20.91
CA ASN A 121 9.94 13.70 -22.01
C ASN A 121 9.64 12.79 -23.22
N ALA A 122 10.31 11.63 -23.34
CA ALA A 122 10.06 10.68 -24.41
C ALA A 122 8.82 9.84 -24.11
N ALA A 123 8.67 9.41 -22.85
CA ALA A 123 7.49 8.69 -22.39
C ALA A 123 6.30 9.60 -22.00
N ASP A 124 6.51 10.91 -21.89
CA ASP A 124 5.54 11.91 -21.41
C ASP A 124 5.03 11.59 -19.99
N VAL A 125 5.99 11.25 -19.10
CA VAL A 125 5.75 10.90 -17.70
C VAL A 125 6.67 11.66 -16.74
N PHE A 126 6.27 11.70 -15.48
CA PHE A 126 7.08 12.17 -14.37
C PHE A 126 7.17 11.06 -13.32
N TYR A 127 8.39 10.71 -12.94
CA TYR A 127 8.67 9.78 -11.86
C TYR A 127 8.93 10.54 -10.57
N PHE A 128 8.38 10.05 -9.47
CA PHE A 128 8.50 10.61 -8.13
C PHE A 128 8.85 9.51 -7.14
N GLY A 129 9.71 9.79 -6.16
CA GLY A 129 9.94 8.87 -5.04
C GLY A 129 11.39 8.52 -4.83
N ASP A 130 11.64 7.32 -4.33
CA ASP A 130 12.96 6.89 -3.89
C ASP A 130 13.99 7.01 -5.03
N SER A 131 15.13 7.63 -4.72
CA SER A 131 16.17 7.91 -5.71
C SER A 131 16.75 6.65 -6.36
N SER A 132 16.95 5.56 -5.62
CA SER A 132 17.47 4.32 -6.21
C SER A 132 16.43 3.68 -7.13
N LYS A 133 15.15 3.77 -6.75
CA LYS A 133 14.05 3.23 -7.56
C LYS A 133 13.85 4.01 -8.85
N VAL A 134 13.78 5.34 -8.75
CA VAL A 134 13.56 6.23 -9.91
C VAL A 134 14.77 6.26 -10.85
N LEU A 135 16.00 6.17 -10.35
CA LEU A 135 17.20 6.25 -11.18
C LEU A 135 17.67 4.90 -11.71
N ASN A 136 17.60 3.85 -10.89
CA ASN A 136 18.22 2.55 -11.16
C ASN A 136 17.21 1.40 -11.24
N GLN A 137 15.90 1.68 -11.15
CA GLN A 137 14.84 0.67 -11.21
C GLN A 137 15.03 -0.44 -10.16
N THR A 138 15.52 -0.08 -8.97
CA THR A 138 15.63 -1.03 -7.86
C THR A 138 14.24 -1.54 -7.46
N GLN A 139 14.17 -2.79 -7.01
CA GLN A 139 12.88 -3.41 -6.66
C GLN A 139 12.22 -2.77 -5.43
N ARG A 140 13.02 -2.21 -4.51
CA ARG A 140 12.56 -1.59 -3.26
C ARG A 140 12.45 -0.07 -3.36
N GLY A 141 11.51 0.49 -2.60
CA GLY A 141 11.23 1.91 -2.46
C GLY A 141 9.84 2.27 -2.96
N ASN A 142 9.32 3.40 -2.47
CA ASN A 142 8.07 3.95 -2.95
C ASN A 142 8.32 4.82 -4.19
N MET A 143 7.57 4.57 -5.25
CA MET A 143 7.57 5.37 -6.47
C MET A 143 6.15 5.70 -6.90
N ALA A 144 5.94 6.92 -7.38
CA ALA A 144 4.75 7.30 -8.12
C ALA A 144 5.14 7.74 -9.53
N THR A 145 4.29 7.45 -10.51
CA THR A 145 4.44 7.86 -11.90
C THR A 145 3.19 8.60 -12.32
N PHE A 146 3.34 9.83 -12.79
CA PHE A 146 2.25 10.58 -13.42
C PHE A 146 2.46 10.59 -14.93
N ARG A 147 1.46 10.14 -15.69
CA ARG A 147 1.47 10.16 -17.16
C ARG A 147 0.60 11.30 -17.68
N ASN A 148 1.22 12.24 -18.38
CA ASN A 148 0.53 13.44 -18.84
C ASN A 148 -0.50 13.16 -19.95
N ARG A 149 -0.31 12.13 -20.78
CA ARG A 149 -1.25 11.83 -21.87
C ARG A 149 -2.72 11.69 -21.42
N ASP A 150 -2.95 11.01 -20.29
CA ASP A 150 -4.28 10.66 -19.80
C ASP A 150 -4.49 10.93 -18.31
N GLY A 151 -3.50 11.51 -17.62
CA GLY A 151 -3.58 11.79 -16.19
C GLY A 151 -3.50 10.54 -15.32
N LYS A 152 -3.05 9.39 -15.86
CA LYS A 152 -2.85 8.16 -15.08
C LYS A 152 -1.79 8.40 -14.00
N VAL A 153 -2.13 8.01 -12.77
CA VAL A 153 -1.21 7.92 -11.65
C VAL A 153 -1.02 6.45 -11.34
N THR A 154 0.24 6.00 -11.34
CA THR A 154 0.62 4.67 -10.87
C THR A 154 1.50 4.80 -9.66
N THR A 155 1.17 4.12 -8.58
CA THR A 155 2.05 4.02 -7.41
C THR A 155 2.54 2.60 -7.25
N GLU A 156 3.74 2.45 -6.70
CA GLU A 156 4.35 1.16 -6.42
C GLU A 156 5.20 1.26 -5.15
N GLY A 157 5.10 0.27 -4.28
CA GLY A 157 5.84 0.20 -3.01
C GLY A 157 4.94 -0.24 -1.86
N ILE A 158 5.18 0.33 -0.67
CA ILE A 158 4.47 0.01 0.57
C ILE A 158 3.23 0.90 0.72
N TYR A 159 2.11 0.27 1.08
CA TYR A 159 0.82 0.91 1.37
C TYR A 159 0.50 0.86 2.85
N THR A 160 -0.10 1.94 3.32
CA THR A 160 -0.52 2.13 4.70
C THR A 160 -2.00 1.76 4.81
N LEU A 161 -2.30 0.66 5.50
CA LEU A 161 -3.66 0.16 5.71
C LEU A 161 -3.88 -0.14 7.19
N GLY A 162 -4.92 0.43 7.78
CA GLY A 162 -5.37 0.06 9.13
C GLY A 162 -4.49 0.52 10.29
N GLU A 163 -3.83 1.69 10.20
CA GLU A 163 -2.89 2.19 11.22
C GLU A 163 -3.47 2.32 12.63
N LYS A 164 -4.81 2.48 12.76
CA LYS A 164 -5.45 2.65 14.08
C LYS A 164 -5.65 1.31 14.81
N MET A 165 -5.31 0.18 14.20
CA MET A 165 -5.44 -1.16 14.78
C MET A 165 -4.20 -1.57 15.60
N LYS A 166 -3.92 -0.87 16.70
CA LYS A 166 -2.83 -1.27 17.62
C LYS A 166 -2.93 -2.74 18.02
N GLY A 167 -1.83 -3.48 18.10
CA GLY A 167 -1.82 -4.92 18.38
C GLY A 167 -2.14 -5.82 17.18
N PHE A 168 -2.43 -5.21 16.02
CA PHE A 168 -2.59 -5.88 14.73
C PHE A 168 -1.49 -5.39 13.77
N GLN A 169 -0.82 -6.32 13.12
CA GLN A 169 0.23 -6.01 12.16
C GLN A 169 -0.30 -6.12 10.74
N VAL A 170 -0.14 -5.05 9.96
CA VAL A 170 -0.37 -5.06 8.51
C VAL A 170 0.94 -4.75 7.81
N LYS A 171 1.28 -5.54 6.80
CA LYS A 171 2.25 -5.15 5.78
C LYS A 171 1.58 -5.32 4.42
N ALA A 172 1.50 -4.25 3.65
CA ALA A 172 0.95 -4.26 2.31
C ALA A 172 1.96 -3.65 1.35
N ALA A 173 2.30 -4.39 0.29
CA ALA A 173 3.18 -3.90 -0.76
C ALA A 173 2.66 -4.32 -2.13
N GLY A 174 2.82 -3.47 -3.13
CA GLY A 174 2.35 -3.77 -4.47
C GLY A 174 2.26 -2.53 -5.34
N GLN A 175 1.20 -2.45 -6.13
CA GLN A 175 0.96 -1.31 -7.01
C GLN A 175 -0.48 -0.82 -6.94
N SER A 176 -0.71 0.40 -7.43
CA SER A 176 -2.04 0.92 -7.68
C SER A 176 -2.11 1.74 -8.95
N VAL A 177 -3.31 1.82 -9.51
CA VAL A 177 -3.66 2.68 -10.62
C VAL A 177 -4.85 3.54 -10.24
N SER A 178 -4.71 4.84 -10.46
CA SER A 178 -5.79 5.82 -10.42
C SER A 178 -5.63 6.82 -11.57
N TYR A 179 -6.59 7.71 -11.73
CA TYR A 179 -6.54 8.79 -12.69
C TYR A 179 -6.81 10.11 -12.00
N TYR A 180 -6.04 11.13 -12.35
CA TYR A 180 -6.19 12.45 -11.77
C TYR A 180 -7.58 13.02 -12.11
N GLY A 181 -8.32 13.47 -11.08
CA GLY A 181 -9.71 13.91 -11.21
C GLY A 181 -10.76 12.78 -11.21
N GLN A 182 -10.34 11.53 -11.04
CA GLN A 182 -11.22 10.39 -10.77
C GLN A 182 -11.03 9.91 -9.33
N ASN A 183 -12.12 9.51 -8.70
CA ASN A 183 -12.17 9.11 -7.29
C ASN A 183 -12.09 7.59 -7.12
N GLU A 184 -11.40 6.93 -8.05
CA GLU A 184 -11.28 5.48 -8.13
C GLU A 184 -9.80 5.07 -8.06
N VAL A 185 -9.57 3.95 -7.38
CA VAL A 185 -8.26 3.30 -7.32
C VAL A 185 -8.45 1.80 -7.46
N LEU A 186 -7.58 1.18 -8.26
CA LEU A 186 -7.39 -0.25 -8.27
C LEU A 186 -6.00 -0.56 -7.73
N MET A 187 -5.92 -1.47 -6.76
CA MET A 187 -4.66 -1.92 -6.18
C MET A 187 -4.46 -3.41 -6.44
N ASP A 188 -3.21 -3.83 -6.61
CA ASP A 188 -2.78 -5.22 -6.55
C ASP A 188 -1.71 -5.33 -5.47
N LEU A 189 -2.01 -6.06 -4.39
CA LEU A 189 -1.18 -6.07 -3.19
C LEU A 189 -0.79 -7.50 -2.76
N MET A 190 0.44 -7.65 -2.29
CA MET A 190 0.84 -8.69 -1.35
C MET A 190 0.58 -8.18 0.08
N ILE A 191 -0.13 -8.96 0.89
CA ILE A 191 -0.59 -8.55 2.22
C ILE A 191 -0.20 -9.59 3.28
N GLY A 192 0.52 -9.15 4.31
CA GLY A 192 0.75 -9.90 5.54
C GLY A 192 -0.12 -9.34 6.67
N LEU A 193 -0.83 -10.23 7.37
CA LEU A 193 -1.75 -9.93 8.47
C LEU A 193 -1.30 -10.66 9.73
N GLY A 194 -0.90 -9.94 10.78
CA GLY A 194 -0.46 -10.49 12.07
C GLY A 194 -1.45 -10.16 13.19
N PHE A 195 -2.01 -11.18 13.82
CA PHE A 195 -2.96 -11.05 14.92
C PHE A 195 -2.98 -12.28 15.81
N GLN A 196 -3.30 -12.08 17.09
CA GLN A 196 -3.22 -13.13 18.10
C GLN A 196 -4.48 -14.01 18.09
N ILE A 197 -4.29 -15.30 17.81
CA ILE A 197 -5.28 -16.36 17.96
C ILE A 197 -4.57 -17.62 18.47
N PRO A 198 -5.21 -18.42 19.35
CA PRO A 198 -4.67 -19.70 19.79
C PRO A 198 -4.26 -20.61 18.62
N ASP A 199 -3.03 -21.13 18.66
CA ASP A 199 -2.50 -22.03 17.63
C ASP A 199 -3.38 -23.27 17.41
N LYS A 200 -4.06 -23.73 18.48
CA LYS A 200 -5.02 -24.83 18.41
C LYS A 200 -6.19 -24.54 17.47
N LEU A 201 -6.68 -23.30 17.42
CA LEU A 201 -7.73 -22.89 16.47
C LEU A 201 -7.18 -22.78 15.06
N MET A 202 -6.03 -22.13 14.88
CA MET A 202 -5.42 -21.97 13.56
C MET A 202 -5.01 -23.31 12.92
N SER A 203 -4.61 -24.29 13.73
CA SER A 203 -4.33 -25.66 13.27
C SER A 203 -5.57 -26.34 12.67
N LEU A 204 -6.77 -26.05 13.18
CA LEU A 204 -8.02 -26.55 12.61
C LEU A 204 -8.30 -25.91 11.25
N VAL A 205 -8.08 -24.59 11.14
CA VAL A 205 -8.22 -23.84 9.88
C VAL A 205 -7.29 -24.40 8.81
N ILE A 206 -6.01 -24.59 9.14
CA ILE A 206 -4.99 -25.13 8.23
C ILE A 206 -5.42 -26.52 7.74
N ARG A 207 -5.74 -27.43 8.67
CA ARG A 207 -6.14 -28.80 8.33
C ARG A 207 -7.36 -28.84 7.42
N ASP A 208 -8.35 -27.98 7.66
CA ASP A 208 -9.57 -27.93 6.85
C ASP A 208 -9.29 -27.36 5.46
N LEU A 209 -8.40 -26.36 5.35
CA LEU A 209 -7.98 -25.81 4.06
C LEU A 209 -7.13 -26.77 3.22
N GLU A 210 -6.35 -27.65 3.85
CA GLU A 210 -5.59 -28.71 3.17
C GLU A 210 -6.47 -29.91 2.80
N THR A 211 -7.55 -30.14 3.54
CA THR A 211 -8.47 -31.24 3.28
C THR A 211 -9.26 -30.97 1.99
N ASN A 212 -9.27 -31.94 1.06
CA ASN A 212 -9.94 -31.83 -0.24
C ASN A 212 -9.46 -30.67 -1.12
N SER A 213 -8.22 -30.19 -0.91
CA SER A 213 -7.67 -29.03 -1.64
C SER A 213 -7.00 -29.38 -2.97
N PHE A 214 -7.12 -30.63 -3.45
CA PHE A 214 -6.44 -31.11 -4.66
C PHE A 214 -6.90 -30.33 -5.90
N ASP A 215 -8.20 -30.10 -6.01
CA ASP A 215 -8.81 -29.37 -7.14
C ASP A 215 -8.78 -27.85 -6.96
N VAL A 216 -8.27 -27.34 -5.83
CA VAL A 216 -8.08 -25.91 -5.62
C VAL A 216 -6.84 -25.46 -6.41
N PRO A 217 -6.97 -24.50 -7.34
CA PRO A 217 -5.83 -24.00 -8.11
C PRO A 217 -4.71 -23.47 -7.21
N GLU A 218 -3.47 -23.58 -7.66
CA GLU A 218 -2.34 -22.93 -7.00
C GLU A 218 -2.51 -21.39 -7.04
N ALA A 219 -2.00 -20.71 -6.03
CA ALA A 219 -2.05 -19.25 -5.95
C ALA A 219 -1.29 -18.61 -7.13
N ASN A 220 -1.86 -17.53 -7.68
CA ASN A 220 -1.22 -16.81 -8.78
C ASN A 220 -0.26 -15.74 -8.26
N TYR A 221 1.03 -15.93 -8.49
CA TYR A 221 2.09 -14.97 -8.19
C TYR A 221 2.65 -14.28 -9.45
N LYS A 222 1.88 -14.28 -10.54
CA LYS A 222 2.25 -13.65 -11.82
C LYS A 222 1.81 -12.19 -11.84
N GLY A 223 2.65 -11.31 -12.38
CA GLY A 223 2.37 -9.89 -12.55
C GLY A 223 3.63 -9.04 -12.41
N GLU A 224 3.71 -7.92 -13.14
CA GLU A 224 4.89 -7.06 -13.16
C GLU A 224 5.20 -6.44 -11.77
N TYR A 225 4.17 -6.24 -10.94
CA TYR A 225 4.32 -5.66 -9.60
C TYR A 225 4.86 -6.65 -8.55
N PHE A 226 4.63 -7.95 -8.74
CA PHE A 226 4.81 -8.94 -7.67
C PHE A 226 6.28 -9.07 -7.22
N PRO A 227 7.30 -9.10 -8.11
CA PRO A 227 8.70 -9.12 -7.69
C PRO A 227 9.08 -7.92 -6.80
N ASN A 228 8.53 -6.73 -7.09
CA ASN A 228 8.79 -5.53 -6.30
C ASN A 228 8.06 -5.59 -4.96
N ALA A 229 6.82 -6.06 -4.94
CA ALA A 229 6.08 -6.32 -3.69
C ALA A 229 6.83 -7.33 -2.79
N LEU A 230 7.30 -8.43 -3.37
CA LEU A 230 8.07 -9.45 -2.65
C LEU A 230 9.38 -8.89 -2.09
N ALA A 231 10.06 -8.03 -2.83
CA ALA A 231 11.28 -7.37 -2.37
C ALA A 231 11.06 -6.49 -1.13
N GLU A 232 9.87 -5.91 -0.97
CA GLU A 232 9.52 -5.19 0.26
C GLU A 232 9.33 -6.15 1.45
N PHE A 233 8.87 -7.38 1.23
CA PHE A 233 8.73 -8.41 2.27
C PHE A 233 10.06 -9.07 2.65
N VAL A 234 10.94 -9.30 1.67
CA VAL A 234 12.25 -9.96 1.86
C VAL A 234 13.37 -8.94 1.59
N THR A 235 13.81 -8.28 2.67
CA THR A 235 14.75 -7.15 2.60
C THR A 235 16.21 -7.56 2.44
N ASP A 236 16.57 -8.81 2.72
CA ASP A 236 17.90 -9.37 2.42
C ASP A 236 17.98 -9.81 0.96
N ASP A 237 18.93 -9.24 0.21
CA ASP A 237 19.07 -9.47 -1.25
C ASP A 237 19.38 -10.91 -1.62
N LYS A 238 20.22 -11.59 -0.83
CA LYS A 238 20.59 -12.99 -1.12
C LYS A 238 19.40 -13.92 -0.91
N ARG A 239 18.61 -13.67 0.14
CA ARG A 239 17.37 -14.40 0.38
C ARG A 239 16.35 -14.09 -0.70
N LEU A 240 16.16 -12.83 -1.09
CA LEU A 240 15.24 -12.45 -2.16
C LEU A 240 15.59 -13.13 -3.49
N GLU A 241 16.86 -13.16 -3.87
CA GLU A 241 17.33 -13.87 -5.07
C GLU A 241 16.96 -15.37 -5.02
N LYS A 242 17.18 -16.01 -3.87
CA LYS A 242 16.79 -17.41 -3.65
C LYS A 242 15.28 -17.60 -3.80
N VAL A 243 14.46 -16.75 -3.16
CA VAL A 243 12.99 -16.85 -3.22
C VAL A 243 12.50 -16.66 -4.66
N ASN A 244 13.05 -15.69 -5.40
CA ASN A 244 12.68 -15.45 -6.80
C ASN A 244 13.02 -16.65 -7.69
N LYS A 245 14.17 -17.29 -7.46
CA LYS A 245 14.56 -18.51 -8.18
C LYS A 245 13.58 -19.64 -7.90
N GLU A 246 13.29 -19.91 -6.63
CA GLU A 246 12.35 -20.97 -6.22
C GLU A 246 10.93 -20.71 -6.73
N LEU A 247 10.49 -19.45 -6.71
CA LEU A 247 9.20 -19.04 -7.28
C LEU A 247 9.13 -19.30 -8.78
N THR A 248 10.21 -19.02 -9.51
CA THR A 248 10.28 -19.26 -10.95
C THR A 248 10.30 -20.76 -11.29
N GLU A 249 10.98 -21.57 -10.47
CA GLU A 249 11.14 -23.00 -10.70
C GLU A 249 9.88 -23.80 -10.31
N TYR A 250 9.24 -23.44 -9.21
CA TYR A 250 8.16 -24.22 -8.61
C TYR A 250 6.78 -23.56 -8.70
N GLU A 251 6.69 -22.32 -9.20
CA GLU A 251 5.47 -21.49 -9.18
C GLU A 251 4.84 -21.37 -7.77
N ARG A 252 5.67 -21.51 -6.73
CA ARG A 252 5.26 -21.48 -5.31
C ARG A 252 6.11 -20.50 -4.52
N LEU A 253 5.47 -19.83 -3.57
CA LEU A 253 6.15 -18.85 -2.75
C LEU A 253 6.76 -19.54 -1.52
N PHE A 254 8.10 -19.55 -1.45
CA PHE A 254 8.88 -20.06 -0.32
C PHE A 254 9.54 -18.92 0.44
N LEU A 255 8.83 -18.33 1.41
CA LEU A 255 9.34 -17.20 2.18
C LEU A 255 10.38 -17.63 3.22
N PRO A 256 11.37 -16.77 3.54
CA PRO A 256 12.24 -16.96 4.69
C PRO A 256 11.44 -17.02 5.99
N LYS A 257 11.95 -17.78 6.97
CA LYS A 257 11.33 -17.98 8.28
C LYS A 257 10.93 -16.69 8.97
N GLU A 258 11.86 -15.73 9.05
CA GLU A 258 11.62 -14.42 9.66
C GLU A 258 10.53 -13.60 8.97
N THR A 259 10.29 -13.84 7.68
CA THR A 259 9.24 -13.15 6.92
C THR A 259 7.88 -13.77 7.23
N PHE A 260 7.74 -15.10 7.18
CA PHE A 260 6.44 -15.72 7.38
C PHE A 260 6.01 -15.80 8.86
N GLU A 261 6.95 -15.88 9.81
CA GLU A 261 6.62 -15.95 11.24
C GLU A 261 6.10 -14.63 11.80
N ALA A 262 6.34 -13.52 11.11
CA ALA A 262 5.80 -12.21 11.48
C ALA A 262 4.28 -12.10 11.28
N PHE A 263 3.66 -13.02 10.53
CA PHE A 263 2.25 -12.90 10.15
C PHE A 263 1.44 -14.16 10.48
N THR A 264 0.19 -13.96 10.83
CA THR A 264 -0.81 -15.03 11.01
C THR A 264 -1.28 -15.55 9.65
N MET A 265 -1.46 -14.65 8.67
CA MET A 265 -1.81 -14.99 7.30
C MET A 265 -1.02 -14.13 6.31
N ILE A 266 -0.63 -14.71 5.18
CA ILE A 266 -0.02 -13.98 4.07
C ILE A 266 -0.78 -14.31 2.79
N PHE A 267 -1.21 -13.27 2.08
CA PHE A 267 -1.79 -13.35 0.76
C PHE A 267 -0.81 -12.74 -0.24
N GLY A 268 -0.48 -13.47 -1.31
CA GLY A 268 0.46 -12.97 -2.33
C GLY A 268 -0.19 -12.07 -3.37
N HIS A 269 -1.48 -12.26 -3.64
CA HIS A 269 -2.23 -11.40 -4.55
C HIS A 269 -3.61 -11.10 -4.00
N VAL A 270 -3.82 -9.83 -3.67
CA VAL A 270 -5.08 -9.25 -3.20
C VAL A 270 -5.38 -8.03 -4.05
N PRO A 271 -6.18 -8.16 -5.13
CA PRO A 271 -6.69 -7.00 -5.82
C PRO A 271 -7.67 -6.28 -4.90
N MET A 272 -7.58 -4.96 -4.76
CA MET A 272 -8.44 -4.16 -3.88
C MET A 272 -8.99 -2.92 -4.58
N VAL A 273 -10.19 -2.52 -4.17
CA VAL A 273 -10.82 -1.25 -4.56
C VAL A 273 -11.25 -0.49 -3.31
N TRP A 274 -11.23 0.84 -3.39
CA TRP A 274 -11.81 1.69 -2.34
C TRP A 274 -13.29 1.91 -2.60
N ASN A 275 -14.13 1.68 -1.59
CA ASN A 275 -15.54 2.04 -1.60
C ASN A 275 -15.81 3.11 -0.54
N SER A 276 -16.20 4.30 -0.98
CA SER A 276 -16.40 5.48 -0.11
C SER A 276 -17.66 5.36 0.77
N GLU A 277 -18.69 4.65 0.32
CA GLU A 277 -19.95 4.47 1.05
C GLU A 277 -19.76 3.67 2.33
N VAL A 278 -18.99 2.58 2.24
CA VAL A 278 -18.65 1.75 3.41
C VAL A 278 -17.33 2.16 4.08
N GLN A 279 -16.59 3.09 3.46
CA GLN A 279 -15.30 3.61 3.92
C GLN A 279 -14.24 2.51 4.04
N SER A 280 -14.15 1.67 3.01
CA SER A 280 -13.36 0.45 3.06
C SER A 280 -12.57 0.20 1.79
N PHE A 281 -11.34 -0.30 1.96
CA PHE A 281 -10.71 -1.11 0.93
C PHE A 281 -11.30 -2.51 0.99
N LEU A 282 -11.84 -2.97 -0.13
CA LEU A 282 -12.46 -4.29 -0.28
C LEU A 282 -11.66 -5.10 -1.29
N SER A 283 -11.35 -6.35 -0.95
CA SER A 283 -10.75 -7.28 -1.90
C SER A 283 -11.72 -7.57 -3.05
N LYS A 284 -11.25 -7.46 -4.28
CA LYS A 284 -12.01 -7.73 -5.50
C LYS A 284 -11.92 -9.21 -5.88
N GLY A 285 -12.99 -9.72 -6.50
CA GLY A 285 -13.12 -11.14 -6.83
C GLY A 285 -13.55 -12.01 -5.65
N ASN A 286 -13.67 -13.32 -5.93
CA ASN A 286 -14.17 -14.31 -4.96
C ASN A 286 -13.05 -15.21 -4.42
N THR A 287 -11.83 -15.10 -4.95
CA THR A 287 -10.69 -15.90 -4.50
C THR A 287 -9.46 -15.03 -4.41
N LEU A 288 -8.59 -15.31 -3.44
CA LEU A 288 -7.33 -14.63 -3.20
C LEU A 288 -6.20 -15.64 -3.12
N GLY A 289 -4.99 -15.24 -3.50
CA GLY A 289 -3.81 -16.11 -3.43
C GLY A 289 -3.31 -16.24 -2.00
N LEU A 290 -3.79 -17.23 -1.25
CA LEU A 290 -3.39 -17.49 0.13
C LEU A 290 -2.05 -18.25 0.14
N ALA A 291 -0.99 -17.57 0.58
CA ALA A 291 0.37 -18.09 0.57
C ALA A 291 0.71 -18.86 1.84
N TYR A 292 0.42 -18.28 3.02
CA TYR A 292 0.77 -18.87 4.32
C TYR A 292 -0.32 -18.66 5.36
N ILE A 293 -0.45 -19.61 6.28
CA ILE A 293 -1.15 -19.46 7.56
C ILE A 293 -0.25 -19.99 8.67
N LYS A 294 0.08 -19.14 9.66
CA LYS A 294 0.90 -19.49 10.84
C LYS A 294 2.16 -20.29 10.50
N GLY A 295 2.85 -19.88 9.43
CA GLY A 295 4.07 -20.52 8.92
C GLY A 295 3.86 -21.78 8.07
N THR A 296 2.65 -22.30 7.98
CA THR A 296 2.32 -23.39 7.05
C THR A 296 2.11 -22.83 5.64
N PRO A 297 2.85 -23.29 4.63
CA PRO A 297 2.63 -22.88 3.25
C PRO A 297 1.33 -23.48 2.72
N ILE A 298 0.41 -22.63 2.28
CA ILE A 298 -0.85 -23.02 1.65
C ILE A 298 -0.72 -22.95 0.12
N ASN A 299 -0.22 -21.83 -0.42
CA ASN A 299 -0.02 -21.58 -1.86
C ASN A 299 -1.25 -21.91 -2.74
N LYS A 300 -2.46 -21.60 -2.28
CA LYS A 300 -3.72 -21.89 -3.02
C LYS A 300 -4.50 -20.63 -3.35
N GLN A 301 -5.22 -20.66 -4.47
CA GLN A 301 -6.22 -19.67 -4.84
C GLN A 301 -7.52 -19.97 -4.08
N THR A 302 -7.63 -19.44 -2.87
CA THR A 302 -8.67 -19.80 -1.90
C THR A 302 -9.83 -18.82 -1.95
N LYS A 303 -11.07 -19.32 -1.79
CA LYS A 303 -12.24 -18.46 -1.64
C LYS A 303 -12.10 -17.62 -0.37
N ALA A 304 -11.91 -16.32 -0.54
CA ALA A 304 -11.58 -15.43 0.55
C ALA A 304 -11.98 -13.99 0.25
N HIS A 305 -12.25 -13.23 1.29
CA HIS A 305 -12.49 -11.80 1.22
C HIS A 305 -11.75 -11.09 2.35
N ILE A 306 -11.17 -9.94 2.05
CA ILE A 306 -10.46 -9.07 3.00
C ILE A 306 -11.05 -7.67 2.89
N GLU A 307 -11.29 -7.04 4.04
CA GLU A 307 -11.66 -5.63 4.12
C GLU A 307 -10.79 -4.90 5.14
N PHE A 308 -10.33 -3.71 4.77
CA PHE A 308 -9.83 -2.70 5.69
C PHE A 308 -10.77 -1.52 5.68
N ARG A 309 -11.59 -1.41 6.73
CA ARG A 309 -12.45 -0.26 6.94
C ARG A 309 -11.66 0.82 7.66
N MET A 310 -11.49 1.96 7.02
CA MET A 310 -10.62 3.04 7.48
C MET A 310 -11.46 4.29 7.73
N THR A 311 -12.13 4.32 8.88
CA THR A 311 -13.01 5.44 9.23
C THR A 311 -12.25 6.53 9.97
N ARG A 312 -12.90 7.67 10.20
CA ARG A 312 -12.33 8.76 10.99
C ARG A 312 -11.97 8.32 12.42
N GLN A 313 -12.82 7.53 13.06
CA GLN A 313 -12.71 7.21 14.49
C GLN A 313 -11.91 5.93 14.75
N SER A 314 -12.11 4.91 13.94
CA SER A 314 -11.48 3.60 14.13
C SER A 314 -11.23 2.92 12.79
N ASP A 315 -10.21 2.07 12.80
CA ASP A 315 -9.99 1.12 11.72
C ASP A 315 -10.48 -0.26 12.16
N GLU A 316 -10.96 -1.04 11.21
CA GLU A 316 -11.48 -2.38 11.40
C GLU A 316 -11.01 -3.26 10.24
N MET A 317 -10.60 -4.48 10.54
CA MET A 317 -10.21 -5.47 9.55
C MET A 317 -11.19 -6.64 9.59
N ASN A 318 -11.60 -7.12 8.41
CA ASN A 318 -12.37 -8.35 8.26
C ASN A 318 -11.67 -9.33 7.31
N ILE A 319 -11.58 -10.59 7.71
CA ILE A 319 -11.11 -11.71 6.87
C ILE A 319 -12.19 -12.79 6.86
N TYR A 320 -12.49 -13.28 5.67
CA TYR A 320 -13.25 -14.50 5.43
C TYR A 320 -12.39 -15.44 4.60
N VAL A 321 -12.32 -16.72 4.99
CA VAL A 321 -11.66 -17.77 4.21
C VAL A 321 -12.53 -19.02 4.23
N GLU A 322 -12.75 -19.64 3.08
CA GLU A 322 -13.56 -20.84 2.91
C GLU A 322 -12.73 -21.99 2.31
N SER A 323 -12.84 -23.15 2.94
CA SER A 323 -12.25 -24.40 2.49
C SER A 323 -13.03 -25.02 1.33
N ALA A 324 -12.39 -25.93 0.60
CA ALA A 324 -13.04 -26.67 -0.48
C ALA A 324 -14.24 -27.52 0.03
N GLY A 325 -14.24 -27.90 1.31
CA GLY A 325 -15.35 -28.61 1.95
C GLY A 325 -16.55 -27.74 2.32
N GLY A 326 -16.51 -26.43 2.09
CA GLY A 326 -17.61 -25.49 2.40
C GLY A 326 -17.63 -24.97 3.85
N ASN A 327 -16.66 -25.39 4.67
CA ASN A 327 -16.42 -24.75 5.96
C ASN A 327 -15.72 -23.42 5.76
N TYR A 328 -16.17 -22.39 6.46
CA TYR A 328 -15.59 -21.05 6.42
C TYR A 328 -15.19 -20.54 7.81
N TYR A 329 -14.25 -19.63 7.81
CA TYR A 329 -13.69 -18.99 9.00
C TYR A 329 -13.72 -17.48 8.81
N TYR A 330 -14.30 -16.81 9.80
CA TYR A 330 -14.41 -15.36 9.84
C TYR A 330 -13.62 -14.82 11.03
N PHE A 331 -12.79 -13.83 10.74
CA PHE A 331 -12.02 -13.10 11.73
C PHE A 331 -12.25 -11.61 11.53
N ASN A 332 -12.51 -10.90 12.61
CA ASN A 332 -12.60 -9.45 12.63
C ASN A 332 -11.65 -8.91 13.69
N TYR A 333 -10.97 -7.79 13.40
CA TYR A 333 -10.17 -7.08 14.37
C TYR A 333 -10.59 -5.62 14.47
N ARG A 334 -10.75 -5.13 15.70
CA ARG A 334 -10.92 -3.71 15.98
C ARG A 334 -10.50 -3.37 17.41
N ILE A 335 -10.22 -2.09 17.64
CA ILE A 335 -10.06 -1.55 19.00
C ILE A 335 -11.44 -1.30 19.61
N THR A 336 -11.69 -1.82 20.81
CA THR A 336 -12.90 -1.58 21.62
C THR A 336 -12.49 -1.24 23.04
N GLU A 337 -12.90 -0.07 23.54
CA GLU A 337 -12.59 0.39 24.91
C GLU A 337 -11.09 0.36 25.26
N GLY A 338 -10.23 0.62 24.27
CA GLY A 338 -8.77 0.62 24.44
C GLY A 338 -8.10 -0.76 24.34
N ASN A 339 -8.87 -1.84 24.15
CA ASN A 339 -8.36 -3.20 23.95
C ASN A 339 -8.54 -3.66 22.50
N GLY A 340 -7.69 -4.58 22.04
CA GLY A 340 -7.84 -5.23 20.76
C GLY A 340 -8.84 -6.39 20.87
N ILE A 341 -9.85 -6.44 20.01
CA ILE A 341 -10.81 -7.55 20.00
C ILE A 341 -10.68 -8.29 18.68
N VAL A 342 -10.31 -9.56 18.76
CA VAL A 342 -10.37 -10.52 17.65
C VAL A 342 -11.71 -11.26 17.74
N SER A 343 -12.69 -10.85 16.94
CA SER A 343 -13.98 -11.56 16.89
C SER A 343 -13.91 -12.73 15.91
N ILE A 344 -14.34 -13.92 16.32
CA ILE A 344 -14.25 -15.14 15.51
C ILE A 344 -15.59 -15.82 15.33
N PHE A 345 -15.80 -16.40 14.15
CA PHE A 345 -16.93 -17.29 13.89
C PHE A 345 -16.61 -18.29 12.77
N SER A 346 -17.22 -19.47 12.82
CA SER A 346 -17.12 -20.48 11.78
C SER A 346 -18.38 -21.34 11.74
N ASN A 347 -18.75 -21.85 10.56
CA ASN A 347 -19.74 -22.93 10.45
C ASN A 347 -19.13 -24.33 10.75
N ASN A 348 -17.81 -24.42 10.94
CA ASN A 348 -17.14 -25.63 11.38
C ASN A 348 -17.38 -25.84 12.88
N THR A 349 -18.19 -26.84 13.22
CA THR A 349 -18.56 -27.14 14.61
C THR A 349 -17.35 -27.49 15.47
N SER A 350 -16.38 -28.25 14.93
CA SER A 350 -15.15 -28.61 15.67
C SER A 350 -14.32 -27.37 16.05
N PHE A 351 -14.27 -26.35 15.19
CA PHE A 351 -13.63 -25.08 15.50
C PHE A 351 -14.34 -24.35 16.64
N MET A 352 -15.67 -24.21 16.55
CA MET A 352 -16.46 -23.50 17.56
C MET A 352 -16.48 -24.24 18.91
N ASP A 353 -16.59 -25.57 18.91
CA ASP A 353 -16.51 -26.39 20.12
C ASP A 353 -15.13 -26.29 20.77
N THR A 354 -14.07 -26.27 19.95
CA THR A 354 -12.70 -26.10 20.45
C THR A 354 -12.53 -24.74 21.11
N TYR A 355 -13.04 -23.67 20.50
CA TYR A 355 -13.05 -22.32 21.08
C TYR A 355 -13.84 -22.28 22.40
N ASN A 356 -15.06 -22.82 22.42
CA ASN A 356 -15.93 -22.83 23.61
C ASN A 356 -15.33 -23.60 24.79
N GLY A 357 -14.48 -24.60 24.51
CA GLY A 357 -13.76 -25.37 25.53
C GLY A 357 -12.49 -24.69 26.06
N MET A 358 -12.05 -23.55 25.52
CA MET A 358 -10.84 -22.86 25.97
C MET A 358 -11.06 -22.09 27.26
N LYS A 359 -10.02 -22.00 28.09
CA LYS A 359 -10.03 -21.14 29.27
C LYS A 359 -9.81 -19.69 28.85
N LYS A 360 -10.39 -18.74 29.60
CA LYS A 360 -10.22 -17.29 29.37
C LYS A 360 -8.77 -16.86 29.13
N LYS A 361 -7.82 -17.39 29.93
CA LYS A 361 -6.38 -17.07 29.80
C LYS A 361 -5.74 -17.52 28.47
N GLU A 362 -6.35 -18.47 27.77
CA GLU A 362 -5.87 -18.94 26.46
C GLU A 362 -6.36 -18.01 25.34
N LEU A 363 -7.39 -17.20 25.61
CA LEU A 363 -8.02 -16.26 24.67
C LEU A 363 -7.57 -14.82 24.89
N GLN A 364 -6.64 -14.59 25.82
CA GLN A 364 -6.14 -13.27 26.19
C GLN A 364 -4.64 -13.19 25.95
N PHE A 365 -4.22 -12.15 25.25
CA PHE A 365 -2.85 -11.93 24.82
C PHE A 365 -2.42 -10.53 25.22
N LYS A 366 -1.18 -10.41 25.69
CA LYS A 366 -0.57 -9.11 25.93
C LYS A 366 0.34 -8.77 24.75
N MET A 367 -0.03 -7.73 24.00
CA MET A 367 0.79 -7.13 22.95
C MET A 367 1.36 -5.82 23.50
N ASP A 368 2.60 -5.47 23.16
CA ASP A 368 3.34 -4.26 23.60
C ASP A 368 2.60 -3.36 24.61
N ASP A 369 1.69 -2.51 24.11
CA ASP A 369 0.91 -1.53 24.88
C ASP A 369 -0.61 -1.80 24.92
N ILE A 370 -1.08 -2.98 24.52
CA ILE A 370 -2.52 -3.30 24.45
C ILE A 370 -2.82 -4.77 24.77
N ASP A 371 -3.88 -4.99 25.55
CA ASP A 371 -4.43 -6.33 25.73
C ASP A 371 -5.33 -6.69 24.54
N VAL A 372 -5.15 -7.91 24.03
CA VAL A 372 -5.95 -8.46 22.93
C VAL A 372 -6.76 -9.64 23.47
N GLU A 373 -8.07 -9.62 23.21
CA GLU A 373 -9.00 -10.69 23.59
C GLU A 373 -9.67 -11.29 22.35
N VAL A 374 -9.77 -12.61 22.34
CA VAL A 374 -10.50 -13.36 21.32
C VAL A 374 -11.91 -13.62 21.82
N LEU A 375 -12.91 -13.10 21.10
CA LEU A 375 -14.33 -13.21 21.46
C LEU A 375 -15.13 -13.89 20.34
N PRO A 376 -16.25 -14.57 20.65
CA PRO A 376 -17.08 -15.14 19.61
C PRO A 376 -17.96 -14.05 18.99
N THR A 377 -18.28 -14.21 17.72
CA THR A 377 -19.36 -13.46 17.05
C THR A 377 -20.36 -14.44 16.43
N GLY A 378 -21.31 -13.93 15.66
CA GLY A 378 -22.38 -14.72 15.05
C GLY A 378 -22.39 -14.69 13.52
N PRO A 379 -23.20 -15.55 12.88
CA PRO A 379 -23.32 -15.62 11.43
C PRO A 379 -23.83 -14.31 10.79
N GLY A 380 -24.54 -13.47 11.56
CA GLY A 380 -24.98 -12.16 11.12
C GLY A 380 -23.82 -11.21 10.80
N ALA A 381 -22.74 -11.25 11.57
CA ALA A 381 -21.53 -10.45 11.30
C ALA A 381 -20.89 -10.86 9.97
N VAL A 382 -20.82 -12.17 9.72
CA VAL A 382 -20.30 -12.74 8.46
C VAL A 382 -21.16 -12.30 7.28
N THR A 383 -22.49 -12.41 7.40
CA THR A 383 -23.41 -12.01 6.34
C THR A 383 -23.31 -10.51 6.04
N TYR A 384 -23.18 -9.67 7.08
CA TYR A 384 -23.00 -8.24 6.91
C TYR A 384 -21.67 -7.90 6.23
N PHE A 385 -20.59 -8.59 6.59
CA PHE A 385 -19.29 -8.47 5.92
C PHE A 385 -19.37 -8.88 4.45
N LEU A 386 -19.89 -10.07 4.15
CA LEU A 386 -19.96 -10.57 2.77
C LEU A 386 -20.82 -9.68 1.85
N ARG A 387 -21.88 -9.05 2.40
CA ARG A 387 -22.65 -8.03 1.66
C ARG A 387 -21.81 -6.81 1.29
N ARG A 388 -20.93 -6.34 2.17
CA ARG A 388 -19.99 -5.26 1.83
C ARG A 388 -18.94 -5.73 0.83
N ALA A 389 -18.37 -6.92 1.03
CA ALA A 389 -17.37 -7.47 0.12
C ALA A 389 -17.90 -7.60 -1.32
N ALA A 390 -19.20 -7.87 -1.50
CA ALA A 390 -19.84 -7.92 -2.80
C ALA A 390 -19.75 -6.59 -3.58
N LEU A 391 -19.76 -5.44 -2.88
CA LEU A 391 -19.64 -4.10 -3.48
C LEU A 391 -18.30 -3.88 -4.19
N ALA A 392 -17.29 -4.74 -3.98
CA ALA A 392 -16.00 -4.65 -4.67
C ALA A 392 -16.07 -5.07 -6.15
N ASN A 393 -17.13 -5.78 -6.53
CA ASN A 393 -17.32 -6.36 -7.86
C ASN A 393 -18.41 -5.65 -8.68
N GLU A 394 -19.10 -4.69 -8.06
CA GLU A 394 -19.98 -3.72 -8.73
C GLU A 394 -19.13 -2.64 -9.41
#